data_AF-A0AAN7XPU7-F1
#
_entry.id   AF-A0AAN7XPU7-F1
#
_cell.length_a   1.000
_cell.length_b   1.000
_cell.length_c   1.000
_cell.angle_alpha   90.00
_cell.angle_beta   90.00
_cell.angle_gamma   90.00
#
_symmetry.space_group_name_H-M   'P 1'
#
loop_
_entity.id
_entity.type
_entity.pdbx_description
1 polymer ?
#
loop_
_entity_poly.entity_id
_entity_poly.type
_entity_poly.pdbx_seq_one_letter_code
_entity_poly.pdbx_strand_id
1 'polypeptide(L)' 'MGIYWDFTQGKELKNRETKRCLEIKKDTLIIQECSGQRWEVQHVIKDF' A
#
# COMPACT_ATOMS: atom_id res chain seq x y z
N MET A 1 -4.73 15.12 11.51
CA MET A 1 -3.49 14.41 11.13
C MET A 1 -3.90 13.14 10.41
N GLY A 2 -3.44 12.95 9.18
CA GLY A 2 -3.82 11.82 8.33
C GLY A 2 -2.64 10.91 8.07
N ILE A 3 -2.93 9.66 7.74
CA ILE A 3 -1.93 8.68 7.31
C ILE A 3 -1.85 8.76 5.79
N TYR A 4 -0.71 9.19 5.27
CA TYR A 4 -0.50 9.33 3.83
C TYR A 4 0.18 8.08 3.26
N TRP A 5 -0.31 7.63 2.11
CA TRP A 5 0.16 6.43 1.43
C TRP A 5 0.58 6.77 0.00
N ASP A 6 1.75 6.27 -0.38
CA ASP A 6 2.21 6.26 -1.75
C ASP A 6 1.70 4.95 -2.38
N PHE A 7 0.88 5.06 -3.44
CA PHE A 7 0.33 3.92 -4.16
C PHE A 7 0.65 4.01 -5.65
N THR A 8 1.02 2.88 -6.22
CA THR A 8 1.17 2.71 -7.66
C THR A 8 0.62 1.33 -8.02
N GLN A 9 -0.12 1.24 -9.12
CA GLN A 9 -0.68 -0.03 -9.59
C GLN A 9 0.40 -1.09 -9.79
N GLY A 10 0.14 -2.31 -9.29
CA GLY A 10 1.05 -3.43 -9.37
C GLY A 10 2.28 -3.31 -8.46
N LYS A 11 2.31 -2.36 -7.52
CA LYS A 11 3.40 -2.16 -6.55
C LYS A 11 2.90 -2.24 -5.11
N GLU A 12 3.80 -1.99 -4.17
CA GLU A 12 3.52 -1.86 -2.76
C GLU A 12 2.64 -0.64 -2.45
N LEU A 13 1.85 -0.73 -1.38
CA LEU A 13 1.13 0.40 -0.81
C LEU A 13 1.91 0.87 0.43
N LYS A 14 2.65 1.97 0.27
CA LYS A 14 3.72 2.35 1.19
C LYS A 14 3.34 3.57 2.00
N ASN A 15 3.54 3.51 3.31
CA ASN A 15 3.33 4.65 4.18
C ASN A 15 4.41 5.71 3.91
N ARG A 16 3.99 6.94 3.59
CA ARG A 16 4.90 8.01 3.16
C ARG A 16 5.88 8.43 4.26
N GLU A 17 5.49 8.34 5.52
CA GLU A 17 6.28 8.75 6.68
C GLU A 17 7.23 7.65 7.15
N THR A 18 6.69 6.49 7.51
CA THR A 18 7.45 5.38 8.12
C THR A 18 8.15 4.48 7.10
N LYS A 19 7.84 4.63 5.81
CA LYS A 19 8.36 3.80 4.71
C LYS A 19 8.02 2.30 4.80
N ARG A 20 7.14 1.90 5.72
CA ARG A 20 6.58 0.54 5.84
C ARG A 20 5.41 0.33 4.87
N CYS A 21 5.08 -0.92 4.57
CA CYS A 21 4.05 -1.28 3.61
C CYS A 21 2.82 -1.89 4.28
N LEU A 22 1.64 -1.65 3.68
CA LEU A 22 0.41 -2.37 4.01
C LEU A 22 0.44 -3.73 3.32
N GLU A 23 0.35 -4.80 4.10
CA GLU A 23 0.47 -6.18 3.62
C GLU A 23 -0.58 -7.09 4.28
N ILE A 24 -0.81 -8.26 3.68
CA ILE A 24 -1.68 -9.31 4.21
C ILE A 24 -0.81 -10.42 4.77
N LYS A 25 -1.01 -10.75 6.05
CA LYS A 25 -0.37 -11.91 6.69
C LYS A 25 -1.43 -12.69 7.44
N LYS A 26 -1.61 -13.97 7.08
CA LYS A 26 -2.63 -14.84 7.67
C LYS A 26 -4.00 -14.15 7.72
N ASP A 27 -4.44 -13.65 6.56
CA ASP A 27 -5.74 -12.99 6.37
C ASP A 27 -5.96 -11.70 7.18
N THR A 28 -4.89 -11.14 7.75
CA THR A 28 -4.93 -9.87 8.49
C THR A 28 -4.14 -8.80 7.75
N LEU A 29 -4.70 -7.60 7.66
CA LEU A 29 -3.99 -6.40 7.19
C LEU A 29 -3.04 -5.92 8.27
N ILE A 30 -1.75 -5.82 7.93
CA ILE A 30 -0.69 -5.39 8.84
C ILE A 30 0.20 -4.34 8.18
N ILE A 31 0.86 -3.53 9.00
CA ILE A 31 1.89 -2.59 8.56
C ILE A 31 3.25 -3.15 9.02
N GLN A 32 4.10 -3.52 8.06
CA GLN A 32 5.42 -4.10 8.33
C GLN A 32 6.47 -3.61 7.32
N GLU A 33 7.73 -4.02 7.52
CA GLU A 33 8.76 -3.85 6.50
C GLU A 33 8.31 -4.46 5.18
N CYS A 34 8.56 -3.75 4.07
CA CYS A 34 8.08 -4.15 2.76
C CYS A 34 8.72 -5.48 2.34
N SER A 35 7.91 -6.51 2.16
CA SER A 35 8.32 -7.85 1.73
C SER A 35 8.18 -8.06 0.22
N GLY A 36 7.62 -7.07 -0.48
CA GLY A 36 7.39 -7.10 -1.92
C GLY A 36 5.95 -7.46 -2.31
N GLN A 37 5.00 -7.44 -1.38
CA GLN A 37 3.59 -7.59 -1.70
C GLN A 37 3.11 -6.49 -2.65
N ARG A 38 2.29 -6.87 -3.63
CA ARG A 38 1.76 -5.98 -4.67
C ARG A 38 0.25 -5.88 -4.58
N TRP A 39 -0.26 -4.69 -4.86
CA TRP A 39 -1.67 -4.38 -4.84
C TRP A 39 -2.15 -3.97 -6.24
N GLU A 40 -3.30 -4.52 -6.61
CA GLU A 40 -4.04 -4.13 -7.80
C GLU A 40 -5.42 -3.67 -7.35
N VAL A 41 -5.71 -2.38 -7.56
CA VAL A 41 -7.03 -1.81 -7.28
C VAL A 41 -7.84 -1.81 -8.58
N GLN A 42 -8.98 -2.50 -8.59
CA GLN A 42 -9.80 -2.69 -9.79
C GLN A 42 -10.33 -1.37 -10.38
N HIS A 43 -10.63 -0.39 -9.53
CA HIS A 43 -11.21 0.89 -9.94
C HIS A 43 -10.36 2.04 -9.42
N VAL A 44 -9.53 2.61 -10.31
CA VAL A 44 -8.71 3.79 -10.03
C VAL A 44 -9.31 5.00 -10.73
N ILE A 45 -9.51 6.08 -10.00
CA ILE A 45 -9.78 7.39 -10.58
C ILE A 45 -8.44 7.98 -11.00
N LYS A 46 -8.29 8.31 -12.29
CA LYS A 46 -7.13 9.02 -12.81
C LYS A 46 -7.58 10.41 -13.23
N ASP A 47 -6.88 11.42 -12.75
CA ASP A 47 -6.99 12.77 -13.33
C ASP A 47 -6.38 12.71 -14.73
N PHE A 48 -7.21 12.99 -15.73
CA PHE A 48 -6.88 12.96 -17.15
C PHE A 48 -6.10 14.21 -17.57
#